data_AF-A0A1S3DJJ1-F1
#
_entry.id   AF-A0A1S3DJJ1-F1
#
_cell.length_a   1.000
_cell.length_b   1.000
_cell.length_c   1.000
_cell.angle_alpha   90.00
_cell.angle_beta   90.00
_cell.angle_gamma   90.00
#
_symmetry.space_group_name_H-M   'P 1'
#
loop_
_entity.id
_entity.type
_entity.pdbx_description
1 polymer ?
#
loop_
_entity_poly.entity_id
_entity_poly.type
_entity_poly.pdbx_seq_one_letter_code
_entity_poly.pdbx_strand_id
1 'polypeptide(L)'
;MSDKDTDKFGDNTYKSNDKDGFDPGAMMFGNFINYYQFHPPEDRIKLLTSHIWEQLELEKQEGPIVCLDVGCNCGDLTESLYDNLEEIITSTSDRKQIKVLGIDIDGTLVIRANEKNNHDNIQYKCLDIMQPGAMEYLNKYVIEAKKNGLEKDDQRNETESTKEVKDLDVKETGLGTKVSTNPTTKFNVVFCFSVTMWIHLNHGDQGLLEFLDKISSLGKYLILENQLWKCYRNAQRRIVRNAGKRNDTRDGQGKIEENDRDHCDRNCDGGRQTEKNVDKMKDLPDTKPKTDKDDRKDVRNNRRGKCSQPRGKGNKESEVGFKHYRELKLRSNVDKEIDAYLIHKCNARKLYESEANEWGRVITVYEIV
;
A
#
# COMPACT_ATOMS: atom_id res chain seq x y z
N MET A 1 -9.28 -42.19 -26.28
CA MET A 1 -9.44 -42.22 -24.82
C MET A 1 -8.17 -41.62 -24.26
N SER A 2 -8.06 -40.29 -24.27
CA SER A 2 -8.38 -39.37 -23.15
C SER A 2 -7.44 -39.67 -21.97
N ASP A 3 -6.57 -38.75 -21.55
CA ASP A 3 -6.95 -37.44 -21.04
C ASP A 3 -6.02 -36.30 -21.46
N LYS A 4 -6.66 -35.22 -21.90
CA LYS A 4 -6.13 -33.86 -21.99
C LYS A 4 -6.67 -33.12 -20.78
N ASP A 5 -5.83 -32.76 -19.83
CA ASP A 5 -6.14 -31.70 -18.85
C ASP A 5 -4.82 -31.02 -18.45
N THR A 6 -4.28 -30.24 -19.38
CA THR A 6 -3.25 -29.25 -19.12
C THR A 6 -3.91 -27.93 -18.75
N ASP A 7 -3.58 -27.45 -17.54
CA ASP A 7 -3.65 -26.07 -17.04
C ASP A 7 -4.60 -25.10 -17.76
N LYS A 8 -5.76 -24.89 -17.14
CA LYS A 8 -6.61 -23.70 -17.36
C LYS A 8 -6.78 -22.93 -16.06
N PHE A 9 -5.69 -22.41 -15.51
CA PHE A 9 -5.79 -21.18 -14.72
C PHE A 9 -5.76 -20.03 -15.70
N GLY A 10 -6.92 -19.40 -15.89
CA GLY A 10 -7.12 -18.33 -16.85
C GLY A 10 -6.11 -17.21 -16.63
N ASP A 11 -5.25 -17.02 -17.62
CA ASP A 11 -4.50 -15.79 -17.83
C ASP A 11 -5.50 -14.68 -18.16
N ASN A 12 -6.17 -14.16 -17.13
CA ASN A 12 -6.89 -12.90 -17.23
C ASN A 12 -5.83 -11.78 -17.22
N THR A 13 -5.12 -11.68 -18.34
CA THR A 13 -4.60 -10.40 -18.77
C THR A 13 -5.79 -9.45 -18.80
N TYR A 14 -5.82 -8.48 -17.87
CA TYR A 14 -6.56 -7.25 -18.10
C TYR A 14 -5.91 -6.59 -19.32
N LYS A 15 -6.28 -7.06 -20.52
CA LYS A 15 -6.11 -6.27 -21.72
C LYS A 15 -7.04 -5.10 -21.51
N SER A 16 -6.46 -3.92 -21.26
CA SER A 16 -7.17 -2.68 -21.47
C SER A 16 -7.66 -2.74 -22.92
N ASN A 17 -8.96 -3.01 -23.10
CA ASN A 17 -9.58 -2.74 -24.39
C ASN A 17 -9.52 -1.22 -24.50
N ASP A 18 -8.53 -0.70 -25.23
CA ASP A 18 -8.31 0.73 -25.51
C ASP A 18 -9.49 1.41 -26.27
N LYS A 19 -10.64 0.72 -26.37
CA LYS A 19 -11.89 1.21 -26.93
C LYS A 19 -12.86 1.78 -25.89
N ASP A 20 -12.66 1.50 -24.61
CA ASP A 20 -13.41 2.13 -23.52
C ASP A 20 -12.52 3.19 -22.87
N GLY A 21 -12.62 4.43 -23.37
CA GLY A 21 -11.72 5.54 -23.05
C GLY A 21 -11.20 5.53 -21.60
N PHE A 22 -9.95 5.10 -21.43
CA PHE A 22 -9.22 5.13 -20.18
C PHE A 22 -8.50 6.47 -20.08
N ASP A 23 -8.84 7.27 -19.06
CA ASP A 23 -8.15 8.53 -18.78
C ASP A 23 -7.07 8.24 -17.73
N PRO A 24 -5.78 8.40 -18.06
CA PRO A 24 -4.69 8.14 -17.11
C PRO A 24 -4.76 8.97 -15.81
N GLY A 25 -5.55 10.06 -15.76
CA GLY A 25 -5.81 10.80 -14.52
C GLY A 25 -6.83 10.16 -13.58
N ALA A 26 -7.66 9.23 -14.08
CA ALA A 26 -8.73 8.56 -13.32
C ALA A 26 -8.30 7.16 -12.84
N MET A 27 -7.22 7.10 -12.04
CA MET A 27 -6.72 5.85 -11.45
C MET A 27 -7.69 5.33 -10.37
N MET A 28 -8.65 4.49 -10.78
CA MET A 28 -9.72 3.91 -9.95
C MET A 28 -9.18 3.01 -8.84
N PHE A 29 -8.06 2.33 -9.07
CA PHE A 29 -7.46 1.40 -8.12
C PHE A 29 -6.21 1.96 -7.43
N GLY A 30 -5.90 3.25 -7.62
CA GLY A 30 -4.71 3.87 -7.04
C GLY A 30 -3.40 3.46 -7.72
N ASN A 31 -3.47 2.86 -8.90
CA ASN A 31 -2.36 2.41 -9.74
C ASN A 31 -1.58 3.57 -10.40
N PHE A 32 -1.08 4.52 -9.59
CA PHE A 32 -0.30 5.65 -10.10
C PHE A 32 1.10 5.24 -10.52
N ILE A 33 1.47 5.60 -11.75
CA ILE A 33 2.79 5.34 -12.31
C ILE A 33 3.92 6.00 -11.51
N ASN A 34 3.68 7.22 -11.01
CA ASN A 34 4.69 8.04 -10.34
C ASN A 34 4.46 8.15 -8.82
N TYR A 35 3.81 7.16 -8.19
CA TYR A 35 3.44 7.24 -6.77
C TYR A 35 4.63 7.62 -5.87
N TYR A 36 5.76 6.94 -6.05
CA TYR A 36 6.96 7.12 -5.23
C TYR A 36 7.81 8.34 -5.58
N GLN A 37 7.56 9.02 -6.71
CA GLN A 37 8.20 10.32 -6.99
C GLN A 37 7.69 11.43 -6.06
N PHE A 38 6.45 11.31 -5.59
CA PHE A 38 5.82 12.26 -4.67
C PHE A 38 5.82 11.78 -3.22
N HIS A 39 5.94 10.46 -3.03
CA HIS A 39 5.91 9.82 -1.72
C HIS A 39 7.07 8.82 -1.62
N PRO A 40 8.31 9.31 -1.47
CA PRO A 40 9.51 8.47 -1.51
C PRO A 40 9.44 7.31 -0.49
N PRO A 41 9.93 6.10 -0.84
CA PRO A 41 9.92 4.95 0.07
C PRO A 41 10.58 5.23 1.42
N GLU A 42 11.63 6.06 1.44
CA GLU A 42 12.44 6.37 2.62
C GLU A 42 11.61 6.98 3.74
N ASP A 43 10.54 7.72 3.41
CA ASP A 43 9.65 8.30 4.41
C ASP A 43 8.84 7.26 5.18
N ARG A 44 8.66 6.06 4.62
CA ARG A 44 8.04 4.90 5.28
C ARG A 44 9.08 4.06 5.99
N ILE A 45 10.24 3.84 5.37
CA ILE A 45 11.33 3.09 6.00
C ILE A 45 11.78 3.75 7.31
N LYS A 46 11.82 5.09 7.39
CA LYS A 46 12.13 5.82 8.65
C LYS A 46 11.16 5.52 9.79
N LEU A 47 9.91 5.17 9.49
CA LEU A 47 8.91 4.80 10.49
C LEU A 47 9.07 3.32 10.93
N LEU A 48 9.76 2.50 10.13
CA LEU A 48 10.07 1.11 10.42
C LEU A 48 11.38 0.97 11.24
N THR A 49 11.39 1.54 12.45
CA THR A 49 12.56 1.53 13.34
C THR A 49 13.05 0.12 13.69
N SER A 50 14.34 -0.03 14.03
CA SER A 50 14.95 -1.31 14.42
C SER A 50 14.15 -2.07 15.49
N HIS A 51 13.56 -1.34 16.43
CA HIS A 51 12.76 -1.90 17.52
C HIS A 51 11.57 -2.73 17.04
N ILE A 52 10.96 -2.37 15.91
CA ILE A 52 9.85 -3.14 15.34
C ILE A 52 10.34 -4.53 14.96
N TRP A 53 11.47 -4.61 14.27
CA TRP A 53 12.03 -5.85 13.77
C TRP A 53 12.50 -6.77 14.90
N GLU A 54 13.08 -6.20 15.95
CA GLU A 54 13.43 -6.93 17.18
C GLU A 54 12.19 -7.58 17.84
N GLN A 55 11.05 -6.89 17.86
CA GLN A 55 9.80 -7.43 18.43
C GLN A 55 9.22 -8.58 17.59
N LEU A 56 9.48 -8.61 16.28
CA LEU A 56 8.98 -9.68 15.41
C LEU A 56 9.75 -10.99 15.58
N GLU A 57 10.97 -10.92 16.13
CA GLU A 57 11.89 -12.05 16.34
C GLU A 57 12.01 -12.93 15.08
N LEU A 58 12.08 -12.28 13.91
CA LEU A 58 12.06 -12.96 12.62
C LEU A 58 13.25 -13.91 12.49
N GLU A 59 14.40 -13.56 13.04
CA GLU A 59 15.64 -14.34 13.10
C GLU A 59 15.47 -15.67 13.86
N LYS A 60 14.58 -15.74 14.84
CA LYS A 60 14.34 -16.95 15.65
C LYS A 60 13.38 -17.95 14.99
N GLN A 61 12.66 -17.53 13.95
CA GLN A 61 11.68 -18.40 13.28
C GLN A 61 12.36 -19.50 12.44
N GLU A 62 11.74 -20.65 12.24
CA GLU A 62 12.35 -21.71 11.43
C GLU A 62 12.28 -21.39 9.92
N GLY A 63 13.34 -21.76 9.19
CA GLY A 63 13.42 -21.65 7.73
C GLY A 63 13.54 -20.21 7.21
N PRO A 64 13.33 -20.00 5.90
CA PRO A 64 13.43 -18.68 5.28
C PRO A 64 12.31 -17.75 5.76
N ILE A 65 12.63 -16.45 5.82
CA ILE A 65 11.64 -15.39 6.05
C ILE A 65 10.94 -15.14 4.72
N VAL A 66 9.63 -15.34 4.67
CA VAL A 66 8.82 -15.11 3.46
C VAL A 66 7.81 -14.01 3.72
N CYS A 67 7.88 -12.94 2.94
CA CYS A 67 7.02 -11.77 3.06
C CYS A 67 6.10 -11.61 1.84
N LEU A 68 4.94 -11.00 2.07
CA LEU A 68 3.98 -10.60 1.04
C LEU A 68 3.82 -9.07 1.09
N ASP A 69 3.93 -8.40 -0.04
CA ASP A 69 3.60 -6.98 -0.19
C ASP A 69 2.36 -6.82 -1.08
N VAL A 70 1.26 -6.36 -0.49
CA VAL A 70 -0.02 -6.17 -1.17
C VAL A 70 -0.10 -4.75 -1.70
N GLY A 71 -0.30 -4.61 -3.02
CA GLY A 71 -0.32 -3.33 -3.72
C GLY A 71 1.07 -2.77 -3.95
N CYS A 72 1.99 -3.60 -4.47
CA CYS A 72 3.40 -3.25 -4.62
C CYS A 72 3.66 -2.10 -5.61
N ASN A 73 2.67 -1.72 -6.43
CA ASN A 73 2.82 -0.75 -7.52
C ASN A 73 4.00 -1.18 -8.43
N CYS A 74 4.89 -0.26 -8.79
CA CYS A 74 6.11 -0.56 -9.53
C CYS A 74 7.23 -1.16 -8.67
N GLY A 75 7.04 -1.46 -7.39
CA GLY A 75 8.01 -2.18 -6.54
C GLY A 75 9.01 -1.34 -5.75
N ASP A 76 8.96 0.01 -5.79
CA ASP A 76 10.01 0.86 -5.18
C ASP A 76 10.07 0.72 -3.64
N LEU A 77 8.90 0.67 -2.99
CA LEU A 77 8.82 0.38 -1.56
C LEU A 77 9.14 -1.08 -1.25
N THR A 78 8.73 -2.02 -2.11
CA THR A 78 9.00 -3.45 -1.92
C THR A 78 10.51 -3.72 -1.85
N GLU A 79 11.29 -3.13 -2.76
CA GLU A 79 12.76 -3.21 -2.75
C GLU A 79 13.33 -2.53 -1.50
N SER A 80 12.85 -1.34 -1.15
CA SER A 80 13.31 -0.64 0.06
C SER A 80 13.03 -1.42 1.36
N LEU A 81 11.89 -2.12 1.43
CA LEU A 81 11.53 -3.00 2.54
C LEU A 81 12.43 -4.24 2.58
N TYR A 82 12.74 -4.81 1.42
CA TYR A 82 13.67 -5.94 1.31
C TYR A 82 15.06 -5.54 1.81
N ASP A 83 15.63 -4.45 1.31
CA ASP A 83 16.97 -3.99 1.67
C ASP A 83 17.09 -3.70 3.16
N ASN A 84 16.09 -3.00 3.73
CA ASN A 84 16.07 -2.71 5.16
C ASN A 84 15.98 -3.99 6.01
N LEU A 85 15.14 -4.95 5.60
CA LEU A 85 15.02 -6.21 6.30
C LEU A 85 16.29 -7.06 6.15
N GLU A 86 16.90 -7.09 4.97
CA GLU A 86 18.13 -7.83 4.70
C GLU A 86 19.30 -7.29 5.52
N GLU A 87 19.44 -5.97 5.63
CA GLU A 87 20.45 -5.33 6.49
C GLU A 87 20.30 -5.79 7.96
N ILE A 88 19.07 -5.75 8.49
CA ILE A 88 18.78 -6.10 9.88
C ILE A 88 18.99 -7.59 10.13
N ILE A 89 18.48 -8.44 9.25
CA ILE A 89 18.61 -9.89 9.41
C ILE A 89 20.06 -10.33 9.23
N THR A 90 20.79 -9.79 8.26
CA THR A 90 22.21 -10.12 8.07
C THR A 90 23.05 -9.65 9.26
N SER A 91 22.70 -8.51 9.88
CA SER A 91 23.40 -8.04 11.09
C SER A 91 23.21 -8.94 12.32
N THR A 92 22.17 -9.78 12.33
CA THR A 92 21.79 -10.65 13.45
C THR A 92 21.94 -12.15 13.15
N SER A 93 21.98 -12.53 11.86
CA SER A 93 22.03 -13.90 11.38
C SER A 93 22.61 -13.98 9.97
N ASP A 94 23.81 -14.55 9.83
CA ASP A 94 24.55 -14.61 8.56
C ASP A 94 23.94 -15.54 7.48
N ARG A 95 22.88 -16.30 7.80
CA ARG A 95 22.43 -17.43 6.94
C ARG A 95 20.97 -17.41 6.53
N LYS A 96 20.18 -16.44 7.01
CA LYS A 96 18.74 -16.52 6.84
C LYS A 96 18.27 -15.92 5.53
N GLN A 97 17.73 -16.75 4.64
CA GLN A 97 17.18 -16.27 3.38
C GLN A 97 15.89 -15.48 3.63
N ILE A 98 15.79 -14.31 2.99
CA ILE A 98 14.56 -13.53 2.87
C ILE A 98 14.00 -13.72 1.47
N LYS A 99 12.68 -13.85 1.34
CA LYS A 99 11.95 -13.86 0.07
C LYS A 99 10.76 -12.92 0.15
N VAL A 100 10.51 -12.15 -0.89
CA VAL A 100 9.38 -11.21 -0.95
C VAL A 100 8.57 -11.47 -2.20
N LEU A 101 7.24 -11.59 -2.05
CA LEU A 101 6.29 -11.55 -3.14
C LEU A 101 5.57 -10.21 -3.14
N GLY A 102 5.79 -9.37 -4.14
CA GLY A 102 4.97 -8.20 -4.40
C GLY A 102 3.79 -8.54 -5.31
N ILE A 103 2.58 -8.15 -4.93
CA ILE A 103 1.39 -8.29 -5.78
C ILE A 103 0.77 -6.94 -6.08
N ASP A 104 0.29 -6.75 -7.31
CA ASP A 104 -0.52 -5.60 -7.71
C ASP A 104 -1.63 -6.04 -8.68
N ILE A 105 -2.72 -5.28 -8.73
CA ILE A 105 -3.82 -5.53 -9.66
C ILE A 105 -3.48 -5.07 -11.08
N ASP A 106 -2.57 -4.11 -11.23
CA ASP A 106 -2.17 -3.56 -12.52
C ASP A 106 -0.97 -4.31 -13.11
N GLY A 107 -1.23 -5.12 -14.15
CA GLY A 107 -0.20 -5.87 -14.85
C GLY A 107 0.90 -5.02 -15.47
N THR A 108 0.63 -3.77 -15.84
CA THR A 108 1.63 -2.86 -16.41
C THR A 108 2.61 -2.37 -15.34
N LEU A 109 2.12 -2.07 -14.13
CA LEU A 109 2.99 -1.74 -13.00
C LEU A 109 3.84 -2.93 -12.58
N VAL A 110 3.27 -4.14 -12.58
CA VAL A 110 4.01 -5.38 -12.31
C VAL A 110 5.08 -5.66 -13.36
N ILE A 111 4.81 -5.41 -14.65
CA ILE A 111 5.82 -5.52 -15.70
C ILE A 111 6.99 -4.59 -15.39
N ARG A 112 6.71 -3.32 -15.06
CA ARG A 112 7.75 -2.35 -14.69
C ARG A 112 8.52 -2.75 -13.44
N ALA A 113 7.83 -3.29 -12.45
CA ALA A 113 8.46 -3.82 -11.25
C ALA A 113 9.43 -4.96 -11.59
N ASN A 114 9.05 -5.88 -12.48
CA ASN A 114 9.94 -6.94 -12.93
C ASN A 114 11.10 -6.42 -13.80
N GLU A 115 10.89 -5.43 -14.66
CA GLU A 115 11.93 -4.85 -15.52
C GLU A 115 13.04 -4.15 -14.73
N LYS A 116 12.71 -3.55 -13.58
CA LYS A 116 13.67 -2.86 -12.72
C LYS A 116 14.26 -3.74 -11.62
N ASN A 117 13.64 -4.89 -11.34
CA ASN A 117 14.00 -5.73 -10.20
C ASN A 117 15.43 -6.26 -10.33
N ASN A 118 16.29 -5.89 -9.39
CA ASN A 118 17.67 -6.36 -9.33
C ASN A 118 17.89 -7.41 -8.21
N HIS A 119 16.82 -7.89 -7.58
CA HIS A 119 16.89 -8.84 -6.46
C HIS A 119 16.34 -10.21 -6.86
N ASP A 120 17.18 -11.24 -6.79
CA ASP A 120 16.79 -12.63 -7.05
C ASP A 120 15.72 -13.16 -6.09
N ASN A 121 15.64 -12.55 -4.89
CA ASN A 121 14.74 -12.96 -3.82
C ASN A 121 13.40 -12.20 -3.81
N ILE A 122 13.19 -11.26 -4.73
CA ILE A 122 11.93 -10.54 -4.90
C ILE A 122 11.24 -11.06 -6.17
N GLN A 123 9.96 -11.37 -6.06
CA GLN A 123 9.12 -11.74 -7.20
C GLN A 123 7.89 -10.84 -7.25
N TYR A 124 7.47 -10.46 -8.46
CA TYR A 124 6.28 -9.64 -8.66
C TYR A 124 5.22 -10.39 -9.47
N LYS A 125 3.97 -10.32 -9.02
CA LYS A 125 2.83 -10.99 -9.66
C LYS A 125 1.64 -10.07 -9.82
N CYS A 126 1.08 -10.04 -11.03
CA CYS A 126 -0.24 -9.44 -11.28
C CYS A 126 -1.30 -10.34 -10.65
N LEU A 127 -1.94 -9.86 -9.59
CA LEU A 127 -2.92 -10.59 -8.81
C LEU A 127 -3.90 -9.63 -8.12
N ASP A 128 -5.19 -9.78 -8.41
CA ASP A 128 -6.26 -9.17 -7.63
C ASP A 128 -6.57 -10.06 -6.41
N ILE A 129 -6.15 -9.60 -5.23
CA ILE A 129 -6.36 -10.30 -3.95
C ILE A 129 -7.85 -10.49 -3.60
N MET A 130 -8.74 -9.69 -4.20
CA MET A 130 -10.17 -9.83 -3.97
C MET A 130 -10.79 -11.00 -4.76
N GLN A 131 -10.10 -11.57 -5.76
CA GLN A 131 -10.62 -12.69 -6.56
C GLN A 131 -10.56 -14.04 -5.83
N PRO A 132 -11.48 -14.98 -6.13
CA PRO A 132 -11.56 -16.29 -5.47
C PRO A 132 -10.27 -17.15 -5.52
N GLY A 133 -9.45 -17.03 -6.57
CA GLY A 133 -8.22 -17.82 -6.74
C GLY A 133 -6.97 -17.25 -6.06
N ALA A 134 -7.04 -16.03 -5.51
CA ALA A 134 -5.85 -15.36 -4.98
C ALA A 134 -5.29 -16.06 -3.74
N MET A 135 -6.15 -16.49 -2.82
CA MET A 135 -5.74 -17.16 -1.59
C MET A 135 -5.06 -18.50 -1.87
N GLU A 136 -5.56 -19.27 -2.83
CA GLU A 136 -4.96 -20.54 -3.25
C GLU A 136 -3.55 -20.32 -3.80
N TYR A 137 -3.38 -19.34 -4.69
CA TYR A 137 -2.07 -18.98 -5.24
C TYR A 137 -1.08 -18.57 -4.15
N LEU A 138 -1.50 -17.67 -3.23
CA LEU A 138 -0.64 -17.15 -2.17
C LEU A 138 -0.22 -18.25 -1.18
N ASN A 139 -1.16 -19.13 -0.80
CA ASN A 139 -0.86 -20.28 0.06
C ASN A 139 0.11 -21.25 -0.62
N LYS A 140 -0.06 -21.51 -1.92
CA LYS A 140 0.88 -22.34 -2.68
C LYS A 140 2.28 -21.72 -2.71
N TYR A 141 2.36 -20.42 -3.02
CA TYR A 141 3.62 -19.69 -3.07
C TYR A 141 4.41 -19.81 -1.75
N VAL A 142 3.79 -19.52 -0.60
CA VAL A 142 4.51 -19.51 0.68
C VAL A 142 4.99 -20.90 1.08
N ILE A 143 4.22 -21.94 0.79
CA ILE A 143 4.64 -23.34 1.02
C ILE A 143 5.88 -23.65 0.18
N GLU A 144 5.87 -23.33 -1.11
CA GLU A 144 7.00 -23.55 -2.03
C GLU A 144 8.23 -22.73 -1.62
N ALA A 145 8.03 -21.46 -1.27
CA ALA A 145 9.09 -20.55 -0.83
C ALA A 145 9.79 -21.07 0.43
N LYS A 146 9.04 -21.63 1.38
CA LYS A 146 9.56 -22.21 2.63
C LYS A 146 10.26 -23.54 2.42
N LYS A 147 9.72 -24.43 1.59
CA LYS A 147 10.37 -25.71 1.24
C LYS A 147 11.71 -25.51 0.53
N ASN A 148 11.74 -24.66 -0.49
CA ASN A 148 12.95 -24.41 -1.30
C ASN A 148 14.10 -23.77 -0.49
N GLY A 149 13.80 -23.15 0.66
CA GLY A 149 14.83 -22.64 1.58
C GLY A 149 15.43 -23.76 2.44
N LEU A 150 14.59 -24.63 3.00
CA LEU A 150 15.00 -25.74 3.86
C LEU A 150 15.88 -26.76 3.12
N GLU A 151 15.53 -27.13 1.88
CA GLU A 151 16.31 -28.08 1.08
C GLU A 151 17.73 -27.56 0.76
N LYS A 152 17.91 -26.24 0.66
CA LYS A 152 19.23 -25.63 0.44
C LYS A 152 20.07 -25.61 1.71
N ASP A 153 19.45 -25.49 2.88
CA ASP A 153 20.15 -25.53 4.17
C ASP A 153 20.59 -26.96 4.52
N ASP A 154 19.74 -27.97 4.28
CA ASP A 154 20.06 -29.38 4.53
C ASP A 154 21.26 -29.85 3.67
N GLN A 155 21.26 -29.55 2.37
CA GLN A 155 22.37 -29.90 1.48
C GLN A 155 23.68 -29.19 1.86
N ARG A 156 23.61 -27.96 2.38
CA ARG A 156 24.80 -27.21 2.83
C ARG A 156 25.32 -27.71 4.17
N ASN A 157 24.44 -28.08 5.10
CA ASN A 157 24.81 -28.69 6.39
C ASN A 157 25.47 -30.07 6.21
N GLU A 158 25.04 -30.88 5.23
CA GLU A 158 25.75 -32.11 4.83
C GLU A 158 27.16 -31.82 4.25
N THR A 159 27.32 -30.71 3.53
CA THR A 159 28.61 -30.32 2.95
C THR A 159 29.57 -29.68 3.98
N GLU A 160 29.06 -29.01 5.02
CA GLU A 160 29.85 -28.49 6.15
C GLU A 160 30.23 -29.60 7.16
N SER A 161 29.33 -30.55 7.45
CA SER A 161 29.62 -31.69 8.34
C SER A 161 30.60 -32.71 7.76
N THR A 162 30.79 -32.75 6.43
CA THR A 162 31.82 -33.59 5.79
C THR A 162 33.22 -32.98 5.82
N LYS A 163 33.42 -31.76 6.34
CA LYS A 163 34.74 -31.13 6.48
C LYS A 163 35.36 -31.19 7.88
N GLU A 164 34.60 -31.56 8.92
CA GLU A 164 35.14 -31.77 10.27
C GLU A 164 34.43 -32.92 11.00
N VAL A 165 34.74 -34.17 10.65
CA VAL A 165 34.64 -35.29 11.60
C VAL A 165 35.80 -36.25 11.36
N LYS A 166 36.88 -36.08 12.14
CA LYS A 166 37.70 -37.21 12.59
C LYS A 166 37.24 -37.54 14.01
N ASP A 167 36.76 -38.76 14.15
CA ASP A 167 36.63 -39.59 15.34
C ASP A 167 36.01 -38.93 16.58
N LEU A 168 34.77 -39.30 16.90
CA LEU A 168 34.33 -39.58 18.27
C LEU A 168 33.00 -40.36 18.26
N ASP A 169 33.03 -41.57 18.82
CA ASP A 169 31.87 -42.44 19.08
C ASP A 169 30.85 -41.75 19.99
N VAL A 170 29.59 -41.63 19.55
CA VAL A 170 28.47 -41.24 20.41
C VAL A 170 27.37 -42.29 20.34
N LYS A 171 27.09 -42.90 21.51
CA LYS A 171 25.99 -43.84 21.75
C LYS A 171 24.65 -43.11 21.68
N GLU A 172 23.75 -43.59 20.84
CA GLU A 172 22.35 -43.19 20.79
C GLU A 172 21.65 -43.42 22.13
N THR A 173 21.06 -42.36 22.69
CA THR A 173 19.93 -42.47 23.62
C THR A 173 18.77 -41.69 23.03
N GLY A 174 17.76 -42.43 22.59
CA GLY A 174 16.59 -41.89 21.90
C GLY A 174 15.62 -41.21 22.85
N LEU A 175 15.34 -39.94 22.56
CA LEU A 175 14.08 -39.29 22.89
C LEU A 175 13.77 -38.24 21.81
N GLY A 176 13.46 -38.73 20.61
CA GLY A 176 13.08 -37.89 19.48
C GLY A 176 11.66 -37.37 19.64
N THR A 177 11.52 -36.12 20.08
CA THR A 177 10.28 -35.35 19.94
C THR A 177 10.01 -35.19 18.44
N LYS A 178 8.96 -35.86 17.93
CA LYS A 178 8.54 -35.73 16.53
C LYS A 178 8.06 -34.30 16.30
N VAL A 179 8.93 -33.44 15.78
CA VAL A 179 8.58 -32.11 15.27
C VAL A 179 7.56 -32.32 14.14
N SER A 180 6.41 -31.66 14.23
CA SER A 180 5.35 -31.73 13.21
C SER A 180 5.82 -31.00 11.95
N THR A 181 6.41 -31.71 10.99
CA THR A 181 7.09 -31.19 9.79
C THR A 181 6.19 -30.66 8.68
N ASN A 182 4.99 -30.17 8.99
CA ASN A 182 4.18 -29.50 7.97
C ASN A 182 4.66 -28.06 7.82
N PRO A 183 5.22 -27.65 6.66
CA PRO A 183 5.62 -26.27 6.44
C PRO A 183 4.41 -25.36 6.61
N THR A 184 4.57 -24.32 7.43
CA THR A 184 3.51 -23.34 7.69
C THR A 184 3.05 -22.70 6.39
N THR A 185 1.73 -22.56 6.24
CA THR A 185 1.11 -21.91 5.08
C THR A 185 1.00 -20.40 5.24
N LYS A 186 1.60 -19.82 6.29
CA LYS A 186 1.55 -18.38 6.55
C LYS A 186 2.85 -17.69 6.16
N PHE A 187 2.74 -16.51 5.58
CA PHE A 187 3.83 -15.56 5.45
C PHE A 187 4.32 -15.15 6.84
N ASN A 188 5.61 -14.86 6.96
CA ASN A 188 6.16 -14.31 8.19
C ASN A 188 5.64 -12.88 8.39
N VAL A 189 5.65 -12.07 7.34
CA VAL A 189 5.15 -10.68 7.35
C VAL A 189 4.28 -10.43 6.12
N VAL A 190 3.13 -9.79 6.32
CA VAL A 190 2.30 -9.21 5.26
C VAL A 190 2.38 -7.70 5.37
N PHE A 191 2.85 -7.03 4.33
CA PHE A 191 2.86 -5.59 4.17
C PHE A 191 1.60 -5.15 3.42
N CYS A 192 0.96 -4.11 3.92
CA CYS A 192 -0.23 -3.51 3.33
C CYS A 192 -0.12 -1.99 3.45
N PHE A 193 0.65 -1.38 2.55
CA PHE A 193 0.90 0.06 2.56
C PHE A 193 -0.06 0.80 1.63
N SER A 194 -0.89 1.69 2.17
CA SER A 194 -1.71 2.57 1.33
C SER A 194 -2.69 1.84 0.38
N VAL A 195 -3.19 0.66 0.75
CA VAL A 195 -4.13 -0.13 -0.08
C VAL A 195 -5.57 -0.09 0.43
N THR A 196 -5.78 -0.03 1.74
CA THR A 196 -7.12 -0.22 2.35
C THR A 196 -8.16 0.75 1.82
N MET A 197 -7.77 2.01 1.55
CA MET A 197 -8.67 2.99 0.93
C MET A 197 -9.18 2.56 -0.44
N TRP A 198 -8.31 2.05 -1.32
CA TRP A 198 -8.70 1.69 -2.68
C TRP A 198 -9.59 0.45 -2.69
N ILE A 199 -9.32 -0.53 -1.83
CA ILE A 199 -10.21 -1.67 -1.60
C ILE A 199 -11.59 -1.17 -1.15
N HIS A 200 -11.62 -0.32 -0.13
CA HIS A 200 -12.85 0.17 0.46
C HIS A 200 -13.70 0.99 -0.52
N LEU A 201 -13.07 1.85 -1.33
CA LEU A 201 -13.76 2.64 -2.36
C LEU A 201 -14.37 1.77 -3.47
N ASN A 202 -13.68 0.68 -3.85
CA ASN A 202 -14.08 -0.19 -4.96
C ASN A 202 -15.01 -1.34 -4.55
N HIS A 203 -14.94 -1.80 -3.30
CA HIS A 203 -15.69 -2.98 -2.82
C HIS A 203 -16.61 -2.68 -1.62
N GLY A 204 -16.69 -1.43 -1.16
CA GLY A 204 -17.55 -1.03 -0.05
C GLY A 204 -17.06 -1.50 1.32
N ASP A 205 -17.83 -1.20 2.37
CA ASP A 205 -17.47 -1.58 3.75
C ASP A 205 -17.22 -3.10 3.85
N GLN A 206 -18.11 -3.90 3.27
CA GLN A 206 -18.02 -5.37 3.32
C GLN A 206 -16.75 -5.89 2.62
N GLY A 207 -16.39 -5.34 1.47
CA GLY A 207 -15.16 -5.71 0.78
C GLY A 207 -13.90 -5.32 1.54
N LEU A 208 -13.92 -4.20 2.28
CA LEU A 208 -12.83 -3.87 3.20
C LEU A 208 -12.71 -4.91 4.32
N LEU A 209 -13.81 -5.32 4.94
CA LEU A 209 -13.78 -6.34 6.00
C LEU A 209 -13.28 -7.70 5.48
N GLU A 210 -13.78 -8.14 4.32
CA GLU A 210 -13.30 -9.37 3.66
C GLU A 210 -11.81 -9.30 3.30
N PHE A 211 -11.32 -8.14 2.88
CA PHE A 211 -9.91 -7.92 2.64
C PHE A 211 -9.08 -8.04 3.91
N LEU A 212 -9.53 -7.44 5.03
CA LEU A 212 -8.86 -7.54 6.32
C LEU A 212 -8.82 -8.99 6.82
N ASP A 213 -9.90 -9.75 6.66
CA ASP A 213 -9.93 -11.17 6.99
C ASP A 213 -8.88 -11.94 6.18
N LYS A 214 -8.81 -11.69 4.86
CA LYS A 214 -7.83 -12.33 3.96
C LYS A 214 -6.39 -12.04 4.39
N ILE A 215 -5.99 -10.77 4.47
CA ILE A 215 -4.58 -10.42 4.77
C ILE A 215 -4.17 -10.86 6.19
N SER A 216 -5.10 -10.85 7.14
CA SER A 216 -4.83 -11.36 8.50
C SER A 216 -4.64 -12.88 8.51
N SER A 217 -5.38 -13.62 7.70
CA SER A 217 -5.24 -15.08 7.61
C SER A 217 -3.92 -15.52 6.94
N LEU A 218 -3.34 -14.68 6.09
CA LEU A 218 -2.14 -14.98 5.30
C LEU A 218 -0.84 -14.88 6.10
N GLY A 219 -0.77 -14.03 7.12
CA GLY A 219 0.46 -13.68 7.81
C GLY A 219 0.52 -14.10 9.28
N LYS A 220 1.74 -14.22 9.82
CA LYS A 220 1.96 -14.15 11.27
C LYS A 220 1.93 -12.69 11.73
N TYR A 221 2.63 -11.80 11.02
CA TYR A 221 2.59 -10.37 11.28
C TYR A 221 1.94 -9.61 10.12
N LEU A 222 1.19 -8.58 10.46
CA LEU A 222 0.60 -7.64 9.51
C LEU A 222 1.14 -6.24 9.80
N ILE A 223 1.75 -5.61 8.80
CA ILE A 223 2.24 -4.22 8.86
C ILE A 223 1.38 -3.38 7.93
N LEU A 224 0.69 -2.39 8.49
CA LEU A 224 -0.40 -1.68 7.85
C LEU A 224 -0.17 -0.16 7.87
N GLU A 225 -0.39 0.49 6.73
CA GLU A 225 -0.52 1.96 6.63
C GLU A 225 -1.92 2.29 6.09
N ASN A 226 -2.79 2.80 6.96
CA ASN A 226 -4.15 3.21 6.60
C ASN A 226 -4.19 4.68 6.16
N GLN A 227 -4.85 4.96 5.04
CA GLN A 227 -5.12 6.34 4.66
C GLN A 227 -6.34 6.92 5.37
N LEU A 228 -6.23 8.18 5.77
CA LEU A 228 -7.29 8.93 6.44
C LEU A 228 -8.45 9.25 5.48
N TRP A 229 -9.64 9.51 6.05
CA TRP A 229 -10.85 9.87 5.30
C TRP A 229 -10.68 11.08 4.36
N LYS A 230 -9.73 11.98 4.65
CA LYS A 230 -9.38 13.10 3.74
C LYS A 230 -9.00 12.59 2.34
N CYS A 231 -8.26 11.49 2.27
CA CYS A 231 -7.76 10.89 1.03
C CYS A 231 -8.91 10.29 0.20
N TYR A 232 -9.89 9.66 0.87
CA TYR A 232 -11.12 9.16 0.22
C TYR A 232 -11.87 10.27 -0.51
N ARG A 233 -12.06 11.42 0.15
CA ARG A 233 -12.74 12.58 -0.45
C ARG A 233 -11.98 13.11 -1.65
N ASN A 234 -10.64 13.16 -1.59
CA ASN A 234 -9.81 13.64 -2.68
C ASN A 234 -9.86 12.69 -3.88
N ALA A 235 -9.74 11.38 -3.65
CA ALA A 235 -9.86 10.36 -4.70
C ALA A 235 -11.21 10.45 -5.42
N GLN A 236 -12.32 10.51 -4.65
CA GLN A 236 -13.66 10.69 -5.21
C GLN A 236 -13.77 11.98 -6.03
N ARG A 237 -13.28 13.12 -5.51
CA ARG A 237 -13.32 14.41 -6.22
C ARG A 237 -12.55 14.35 -7.53
N ARG A 238 -11.39 13.69 -7.56
CA ARG A 238 -10.58 13.57 -8.78
C ARG A 238 -11.32 12.82 -9.88
N ILE A 239 -11.93 11.67 -9.57
CA ILE A 239 -12.69 10.91 -10.56
C ILE A 239 -13.90 11.71 -11.06
N VAL A 240 -14.61 12.39 -10.16
CA VAL A 240 -15.77 13.21 -10.55
C VAL A 240 -15.36 14.37 -11.48
N ARG A 241 -14.26 15.07 -11.17
CA ARG A 241 -13.76 16.16 -12.03
C ARG A 241 -13.35 15.66 -13.41
N ASN A 242 -12.63 14.55 -13.48
CA ASN A 242 -12.13 14.02 -14.75
C ASN A 242 -13.27 13.51 -15.64
N ALA A 243 -14.30 12.92 -15.06
CA ALA A 243 -15.52 12.60 -15.78
C ALA A 243 -16.28 13.85 -16.28
N GLY A 244 -16.25 14.95 -15.52
CA GLY A 244 -16.82 16.24 -15.94
C GLY A 244 -16.11 16.84 -17.16
N LYS A 245 -14.77 16.80 -17.19
CA LYS A 245 -13.95 17.29 -18.33
C LYS A 245 -14.26 16.57 -19.65
N ARG A 246 -14.72 15.31 -19.61
CA ARG A 246 -15.12 14.55 -20.81
C ARG A 246 -16.45 15.01 -21.43
N ASN A 247 -17.33 15.61 -20.64
CA ASN A 247 -18.62 16.07 -21.14
C ASN A 247 -18.50 17.44 -21.82
N ASP A 248 -17.60 18.31 -21.36
CA ASP A 248 -17.37 19.63 -21.96
C ASP A 248 -16.65 19.58 -23.32
N THR A 249 -15.90 18.52 -23.63
CA THR A 249 -15.21 18.37 -24.94
C THR A 249 -16.11 17.85 -26.07
N ARG A 250 -17.35 17.41 -25.77
CA ARG A 250 -18.32 16.98 -26.77
C ARG A 250 -19.13 18.13 -27.37
N ASP A 251 -19.14 19.29 -26.71
CA ASP A 251 -19.74 20.52 -27.21
C ASP A 251 -18.64 21.38 -27.85
N GLY A 252 -18.45 21.18 -29.15
CA GLY A 252 -17.31 21.72 -29.90
C GLY A 252 -17.07 23.22 -29.69
N GLN A 253 -16.02 23.53 -28.92
CA GLN A 253 -15.12 24.66 -29.11
C GLN A 253 -13.84 24.37 -28.31
N GLY A 254 -12.81 23.91 -29.03
CA GLY A 254 -11.52 23.60 -28.46
C GLY A 254 -10.87 24.85 -27.84
N LYS A 255 -10.57 24.76 -26.55
CA LYS A 255 -9.40 25.42 -25.97
C LYS A 255 -8.49 24.33 -25.44
N ILE A 256 -7.44 24.06 -26.20
CA ILE A 256 -6.24 23.40 -25.68
C ILE A 256 -5.54 24.47 -24.85
N GLU A 257 -5.68 24.40 -23.53
CA GLU A 257 -4.69 24.99 -22.64
C GLU A 257 -3.99 23.84 -21.93
N GLU A 258 -2.79 23.56 -22.44
CA GLU A 258 -1.74 22.82 -21.75
C GLU A 258 -1.53 23.42 -20.36
N ASN A 259 -1.94 22.69 -19.33
CA ASN A 259 -1.34 22.73 -18.01
C ASN A 259 -1.78 21.50 -17.21
N ASP A 260 -1.60 20.31 -17.78
CA ASP A 260 -1.55 19.07 -16.98
C ASP A 260 -0.19 18.99 -16.29
N ARG A 261 0.09 19.95 -15.41
CA ARG A 261 0.88 19.64 -14.23
C ARG A 261 -0.09 18.95 -13.29
N ASP A 262 -0.28 17.65 -13.48
CA ASP A 262 -0.83 16.77 -12.46
C ASP A 262 0.20 16.71 -11.33
N HIS A 263 0.15 17.79 -10.56
CA HIS A 263 0.78 17.95 -9.30
C HIS A 263 0.06 16.99 -8.37
N CYS A 264 0.53 15.74 -8.32
CA CYS A 264 0.09 14.77 -7.32
C CYS A 264 0.06 15.52 -5.99
N ASP A 265 -1.15 15.77 -5.49
CA ASP A 265 -1.42 16.83 -4.54
C ASP A 265 -0.39 16.80 -3.39
N ARG A 266 0.53 17.78 -3.35
CA ARG A 266 1.37 18.10 -2.17
C ARG A 266 0.53 18.31 -0.90
N ASN A 267 -0.80 18.33 -1.02
CA ASN A 267 -1.78 18.54 0.04
C ASN A 267 -2.63 17.30 0.36
N CYS A 268 -2.44 16.15 -0.31
CA CYS A 268 -3.14 14.92 0.08
C CYS A 268 -2.76 14.48 1.49
N ASP A 269 -1.61 14.95 1.98
CA ASP A 269 -1.06 14.57 3.25
C ASP A 269 -0.43 15.77 4.00
N GLY A 270 -1.24 16.59 4.66
CA GLY A 270 -0.87 17.26 5.93
C GLY A 270 0.22 18.35 6.01
N GLY A 271 1.09 18.58 5.02
CA GLY A 271 2.18 19.55 5.14
C GLY A 271 1.83 20.97 4.68
N ARG A 272 1.52 21.90 5.60
CA ARG A 272 1.53 23.34 5.28
C ARG A 272 2.98 23.83 5.26
N GLN A 273 3.66 23.79 4.12
CA GLN A 273 4.94 24.49 3.97
C GLN A 273 4.69 26.00 3.95
N THR A 274 5.03 26.68 5.05
CA THR A 274 5.24 28.14 5.00
C THR A 274 6.57 28.38 4.34
N GLU A 275 6.56 28.93 3.11
CA GLU A 275 7.75 29.46 2.46
C GLU A 275 8.39 30.53 3.37
N LYS A 276 9.53 30.21 3.98
CA LYS A 276 10.47 31.23 4.44
C LYS A 276 11.57 31.29 3.40
N ASN A 277 11.44 32.28 2.51
CA ASN A 277 12.51 32.68 1.61
C ASN A 277 13.76 33.04 2.42
N VAL A 278 14.87 32.47 1.98
CA VAL A 278 16.23 32.87 2.35
C VAL A 278 16.54 34.11 1.55
N ASP A 279 16.82 35.23 2.21
CA ASP A 279 17.54 36.34 1.60
C ASP A 279 18.75 36.74 2.45
N LYS A 280 19.92 36.68 1.81
CA LYS A 280 21.16 37.32 2.25
C LYS A 280 21.19 38.74 1.66
N MET A 281 21.43 39.76 2.48
CA MET A 281 22.54 40.75 2.38
C MET A 281 22.21 42.12 3.05
N LYS A 282 23.10 42.48 4.00
CA LYS A 282 23.82 43.76 4.19
C LYS A 282 23.08 45.06 4.60
N ASP A 283 23.45 45.54 5.80
CA ASP A 283 23.90 46.89 6.22
C ASP A 283 23.08 48.18 5.90
N LEU A 284 22.40 48.71 6.97
CA LEU A 284 22.29 50.10 7.53
C LEU A 284 22.02 51.36 6.64
N PRO A 285 21.55 52.53 7.18
CA PRO A 285 20.59 52.81 8.27
C PRO A 285 19.53 53.93 7.98
N ASP A 286 18.57 54.06 8.92
CA ASP A 286 17.77 55.24 9.37
C ASP A 286 17.07 56.22 8.39
N THR A 287 15.73 56.35 8.51
CA THR A 287 15.01 57.57 9.01
C THR A 287 13.47 57.43 8.91
N LYS A 288 12.77 57.88 9.96
CA LYS A 288 11.30 58.14 10.08
C LYS A 288 10.88 59.38 9.23
N PRO A 289 9.59 59.85 9.12
CA PRO A 289 8.39 59.54 9.94
C PRO A 289 6.99 59.43 9.23
N LYS A 290 6.04 58.89 10.01
CA LYS A 290 4.57 59.15 10.14
C LYS A 290 3.84 60.07 9.15
N THR A 291 2.62 59.67 8.75
CA THR A 291 1.38 60.46 8.91
C THR A 291 0.11 59.59 8.89
N ASP A 292 -0.81 59.89 9.81
CA ASP A 292 -2.22 59.47 9.85
C ASP A 292 -3.04 60.10 8.71
N LYS A 293 -4.17 59.46 8.32
CA LYS A 293 -5.52 60.08 8.35
C LYS A 293 -6.65 59.25 7.69
N ASP A 294 -7.76 59.23 8.44
CA ASP A 294 -9.17 59.45 8.08
C ASP A 294 -9.93 58.50 7.15
N ASP A 295 -10.87 57.79 7.79
CA ASP A 295 -12.32 57.87 7.59
C ASP A 295 -12.87 58.05 6.16
N ARG A 296 -13.59 57.03 5.69
CA ARG A 296 -14.87 57.23 4.99
C ARG A 296 -15.78 56.00 5.07
N LYS A 297 -16.86 56.18 5.83
CA LYS A 297 -18.10 55.40 5.74
C LYS A 297 -18.75 55.69 4.39
N ASP A 298 -19.30 54.68 3.74
CA ASP A 298 -20.44 54.89 2.86
C ASP A 298 -21.45 53.73 2.92
N VAL A 299 -22.70 54.15 2.76
CA VAL A 299 -23.94 53.52 3.22
C VAL A 299 -24.84 53.26 2.00
N ARG A 300 -25.67 52.21 2.07
CA ARG A 300 -26.80 51.82 1.17
C ARG A 300 -26.36 51.09 -0.12
N ASN A 301 -27.07 50.05 -0.59
CA ASN A 301 -28.52 49.98 -0.69
C ASN A 301 -29.05 48.54 -0.78
N ASN A 302 -30.26 48.36 -0.24
CA ASN A 302 -31.04 47.12 -0.18
C ASN A 302 -32.05 47.09 -1.35
N ARG A 303 -32.11 46.03 -2.17
CA ARG A 303 -33.27 45.75 -3.07
C ARG A 303 -33.54 44.24 -3.22
N ARG A 304 -34.51 43.79 -2.42
CA ARG A 304 -35.68 42.93 -2.72
C ARG A 304 -35.54 41.81 -3.76
N GLY A 305 -35.50 40.59 -3.21
CA GLY A 305 -36.30 39.39 -3.52
C GLY A 305 -37.01 39.22 -4.86
N LYS A 306 -36.75 38.07 -5.49
CA LYS A 306 -37.78 37.26 -6.16
C LYS A 306 -37.58 35.77 -5.83
N CYS A 307 -38.60 35.23 -5.17
CA CYS A 307 -38.88 33.80 -5.05
C CYS A 307 -39.03 33.21 -6.45
N SER A 308 -38.28 32.16 -6.76
CA SER A 308 -38.56 31.29 -7.91
C SER A 308 -38.56 29.85 -7.43
N GLN A 309 -39.60 29.13 -7.82
CA GLN A 309 -39.99 27.80 -7.35
C GLN A 309 -38.90 26.74 -7.60
N PRO A 310 -38.89 25.63 -6.83
CA PRO A 310 -37.93 24.55 -7.05
C PRO A 310 -38.23 23.89 -8.39
N ARG A 311 -37.37 24.11 -9.37
CA ARG A 311 -37.34 23.25 -10.56
C ARG A 311 -36.84 21.90 -10.09
N GLY A 312 -37.74 20.91 -10.05
CA GLY A 312 -37.37 19.50 -9.96
C GLY A 312 -36.44 19.17 -11.12
N LYS A 313 -35.14 19.18 -10.87
CA LYS A 313 -34.14 18.58 -11.73
C LYS A 313 -33.91 17.18 -11.19
N GLY A 314 -34.35 16.19 -11.97
CA GLY A 314 -34.23 14.78 -11.62
C GLY A 314 -32.78 14.38 -11.32
N ASN A 315 -32.65 13.37 -10.45
CA ASN A 315 -31.43 12.66 -10.12
C ASN A 315 -30.70 12.17 -11.40
N LYS A 316 -29.78 12.97 -11.93
CA LYS A 316 -28.79 12.53 -12.95
C LYS A 316 -27.34 12.65 -12.48
N GLU A 317 -27.10 13.03 -11.22
CA GLU A 317 -25.75 13.13 -10.63
C GLU A 317 -25.28 11.83 -9.95
N SER A 318 -25.91 10.67 -10.19
CA SER A 318 -25.64 9.43 -9.44
C SER A 318 -24.69 8.42 -10.10
N GLU A 319 -24.17 8.67 -11.30
CA GLU A 319 -23.33 7.67 -12.02
C GLU A 319 -21.83 7.98 -12.04
N VAL A 320 -21.40 9.14 -11.51
CA VAL A 320 -20.02 9.59 -11.64
C VAL A 320 -19.25 9.41 -10.33
N GLY A 321 -18.22 8.55 -10.34
CA GLY A 321 -17.32 8.31 -9.21
C GLY A 321 -17.28 6.84 -8.76
N PHE A 322 -16.76 6.61 -7.56
CA PHE A 322 -16.75 5.28 -6.96
C PHE A 322 -18.17 4.83 -6.61
N LYS A 323 -18.55 3.64 -7.09
CA LYS A 323 -19.87 3.03 -6.92
C LYS A 323 -20.31 3.03 -5.44
N HIS A 324 -19.43 2.63 -4.53
CA HIS A 324 -19.76 2.44 -3.12
C HIS A 324 -19.59 3.69 -2.25
N TYR A 325 -18.99 4.78 -2.76
CA TYR A 325 -18.57 5.93 -1.93
C TYR A 325 -19.70 6.58 -1.13
N ARG A 326 -20.90 6.67 -1.71
CA ARG A 326 -22.08 7.25 -1.04
C ARG A 326 -22.65 6.33 0.04
N GLU A 327 -22.43 5.03 -0.08
CA GLU A 327 -22.99 4.00 0.80
C GLU A 327 -22.05 3.63 1.94
N LEU A 328 -20.75 3.98 1.86
CA LEU A 328 -19.78 3.71 2.92
C LEU A 328 -20.29 4.20 4.26
N LYS A 329 -20.22 3.34 5.27
CA LYS A 329 -20.52 3.65 6.67
C LYS A 329 -19.25 3.95 7.44
N LEU A 330 -18.17 3.24 7.12
CA LEU A 330 -16.85 3.47 7.70
C LEU A 330 -16.26 4.74 7.07
N ARG A 331 -16.24 5.84 7.83
CA ARG A 331 -15.85 7.16 7.30
C ARG A 331 -14.76 7.85 8.12
N SER A 332 -15.15 8.77 9.00
CA SER A 332 -14.23 9.73 9.64
C SER A 332 -13.19 9.10 10.57
N ASN A 333 -13.41 7.88 11.01
CA ASN A 333 -12.57 7.10 11.92
C ASN A 333 -12.20 5.73 11.33
N VAL A 334 -12.13 5.64 9.99
CA VAL A 334 -11.87 4.36 9.28
C VAL A 334 -10.61 3.65 9.77
N ASP A 335 -9.57 4.39 10.13
CA ASP A 335 -8.34 3.88 10.74
C ASP A 335 -8.62 3.14 12.06
N LYS A 336 -9.44 3.73 12.94
CA LYS A 336 -9.82 3.15 14.23
C LYS A 336 -10.77 1.97 14.09
N GLU A 337 -11.66 2.01 13.09
CA GLU A 337 -12.57 0.90 12.79
C GLU A 337 -11.81 -0.30 12.24
N ILE A 338 -10.81 -0.08 11.37
CA ILE A 338 -9.92 -1.13 10.88
C ILE A 338 -9.14 -1.76 12.05
N ASP A 339 -8.56 -0.93 12.91
CA ASP A 339 -7.84 -1.39 14.11
C ASP A 339 -8.73 -2.24 15.03
N ALA A 340 -9.91 -1.73 15.37
CA ALA A 340 -10.88 -2.46 16.19
C ALA A 340 -11.33 -3.78 15.53
N TYR A 341 -11.53 -3.79 14.21
CA TYR A 341 -11.87 -5.00 13.48
C TYR A 341 -10.74 -6.04 13.54
N LEU A 342 -9.49 -5.65 13.25
CA LEU A 342 -8.35 -6.54 13.33
C LEU A 342 -8.21 -7.16 14.74
N ILE A 343 -8.31 -6.33 15.78
CA ILE A 343 -8.15 -6.79 17.16
C ILE A 343 -9.30 -7.73 17.57
N HIS A 344 -10.54 -7.36 17.29
CA HIS A 344 -11.70 -8.07 17.83
C HIS A 344 -12.26 -9.18 16.92
N LYS A 345 -11.94 -9.17 15.63
CA LYS A 345 -12.46 -10.13 14.63
C LYS A 345 -11.37 -10.99 14.02
N CYS A 346 -10.19 -10.43 13.78
CA CYS A 346 -9.07 -11.17 13.20
C CYS A 346 -8.10 -11.78 14.24
N ASN A 347 -8.43 -11.69 15.53
CA ASN A 347 -7.57 -12.11 16.64
C ASN A 347 -6.17 -11.49 16.59
N ALA A 348 -6.09 -10.22 16.18
CA ALA A 348 -4.84 -9.49 16.10
C ALA A 348 -4.46 -8.86 17.45
N ARG A 349 -3.18 -8.86 17.77
CA ARG A 349 -2.58 -8.12 18.87
C ARG A 349 -1.72 -7.00 18.30
N LYS A 350 -2.10 -5.75 18.55
CA LYS A 350 -1.27 -4.59 18.17
C LYS A 350 0.05 -4.62 18.95
N LEU A 351 1.16 -4.64 18.24
CA LEU A 351 2.52 -4.62 18.80
C LEU A 351 3.10 -3.21 18.84
N TYR A 352 2.86 -2.44 17.79
CA TYR A 352 3.47 -1.14 17.60
C TYR A 352 2.56 -0.20 16.78
N GLU A 353 2.67 1.10 17.04
CA GLU A 353 2.09 2.16 16.23
C GLU A 353 3.10 3.32 16.18
N SER A 354 3.43 3.78 14.98
CA SER A 354 4.36 4.89 14.80
C SER A 354 3.72 6.22 15.17
N GLU A 355 4.55 7.22 15.48
CA GLU A 355 4.07 8.60 15.38
C GLU A 355 3.70 8.93 13.93
N ALA A 356 2.78 9.89 13.78
CA ALA A 356 2.43 10.39 12.48
C ALA A 356 3.57 11.23 11.90
N ASN A 357 4.03 10.92 10.68
CA ASN A 357 5.00 11.78 9.99
C ASN A 357 4.35 13.11 9.52
N GLU A 358 5.12 13.98 8.86
CA GLU A 358 4.63 15.27 8.34
C GLU A 358 3.43 15.16 7.38
N TRP A 359 3.30 13.98 6.76
CA TRP A 359 2.23 13.61 5.84
C TRP A 359 0.97 13.10 6.58
N GLY A 360 1.08 12.83 7.88
CA GLY A 360 0.04 12.24 8.71
C GLY A 360 -0.06 10.72 8.53
N ARG A 361 1.00 10.07 8.03
CA ARG A 361 1.06 8.61 7.88
C ARG A 361 1.45 7.96 9.18
N VAL A 362 0.76 6.90 9.52
CA VAL A 362 1.00 6.06 10.69
C VAL A 362 1.15 4.63 10.21
N ILE A 363 2.19 3.95 10.68
CA ILE A 363 2.39 2.51 10.50
C ILE A 363 1.96 1.81 11.77
N THR A 364 1.13 0.78 11.63
CA THR A 364 0.73 -0.09 12.74
C THR A 364 1.16 -1.52 12.46
N VAL A 365 1.68 -2.19 13.48
CA VAL A 365 2.17 -3.56 13.41
C VAL A 365 1.31 -4.44 14.31
N TYR A 366 0.86 -5.56 13.75
CA TYR A 366 0.02 -6.53 14.43
C TYR A 366 0.66 -7.92 14.37
N GLU A 367 0.51 -8.68 15.45
CA GLU A 367 0.66 -10.14 15.44
C GLU A 367 -0.73 -10.78 15.35
N ILE A 368 -0.88 -11.76 14.47
CA ILE A 368 -2.11 -12.56 14.36
C ILE A 368 -1.95 -13.80 15.23
N VAL A 369 -2.77 -13.90 16.27
CA VAL A 369 -2.67 -14.91 17.34
C VAL A 369 -3.49 -16.16 17.04
#